data_AF-A0A0J8F6H5-F1
#
_entry.id   AF-A0A0J8F6H5-F1
#
_cell.length_a   1.000
_cell.length_b   1.000
_cell.length_c   1.000
_cell.angle_alpha   90.00
_cell.angle_beta   90.00
_cell.angle_gamma   90.00
#
_symmetry.space_group_name_H-M   'P 1'
#
loop_
_entity.id
_entity.type
_entity.pdbx_description
1 polymer ?
#
loop_
_entity_poly.entity_id
_entity_poly.type
_entity_poly.pdbx_seq_one_letter_code
_entity_poly.pdbx_strand_id
1 'polypeptide(L)'
;MLFGAVGLPMTDAATNPGTYQAVSVFGANAETLHWLTWWSHSLLALGFIAWIPSAKPFHMLSSFANVITRDEKAGARLPGVPSDLDATNAEDIDDFTWKDILDQDACTKCGRCSSVCPANASGRPLDPRNVILDLKSYREELAGGDEEKPPQTRVRRASRNPRSSLTARNTRTAV
;
A
#
# COMPACT_ATOMS: atom_id res chain seq x y z
N MET A 1 -24.01 -10.00 -17.03
CA MET A 1 -24.17 -10.51 -18.41
C MET A 1 -23.48 -11.86 -18.66
N LEU A 2 -22.57 -12.35 -17.80
CA LEU A 2 -21.93 -13.68 -17.97
C LEU A 2 -22.80 -14.88 -17.55
N PHE A 3 -23.84 -14.68 -16.72
CA PHE A 3 -24.71 -15.77 -16.25
C PHE A 3 -25.78 -16.23 -17.26
N GLY A 4 -26.04 -15.45 -18.33
CA GLY A 4 -26.95 -15.85 -19.41
C GLY A 4 -26.33 -16.84 -20.40
N ALA A 5 -24.99 -16.89 -20.48
CA ALA A 5 -24.28 -17.78 -21.39
C ALA A 5 -24.16 -19.23 -20.87
N VAL A 6 -24.42 -19.45 -19.58
CA VAL A 6 -24.38 -20.79 -18.94
C VAL A 6 -25.77 -21.44 -18.86
N GLY A 7 -26.79 -20.84 -19.48
CA GLY A 7 -28.11 -21.47 -19.60
C GLY A 7 -28.79 -21.84 -18.27
N LEU A 8 -28.41 -21.18 -17.16
CA LEU A 8 -29.04 -21.43 -15.87
C LEU A 8 -30.39 -20.69 -15.82
N PRO A 9 -31.52 -21.40 -15.68
CA PRO A 9 -32.83 -20.77 -15.62
C PRO A 9 -32.96 -20.02 -14.30
N MET A 10 -32.87 -18.70 -14.37
CA MET A 10 -33.22 -17.84 -13.23
C MET A 10 -34.74 -17.79 -13.14
N THR A 11 -35.23 -18.35 -12.03
CA THR A 11 -36.48 -18.05 -11.32
C THR A 11 -37.84 -18.49 -11.88
N ASP A 12 -37.99 -18.86 -13.15
CA ASP A 12 -39.33 -19.30 -13.64
C ASP A 12 -39.48 -20.81 -13.82
N ALA A 13 -38.41 -21.58 -13.59
CA ALA A 13 -38.38 -23.04 -13.76
C ALA A 13 -38.66 -23.84 -12.48
N ALA A 14 -38.98 -23.16 -11.36
CA ALA A 14 -39.17 -23.82 -10.07
C ALA A 14 -40.49 -24.61 -9.95
N THR A 15 -41.42 -24.47 -10.90
CA THR A 15 -42.77 -25.07 -10.85
C THR A 15 -43.04 -26.16 -11.88
N ASN A 16 -42.09 -26.48 -12.78
CA ASN A 16 -42.31 -27.49 -13.83
C ASN A 16 -41.43 -28.73 -13.63
N PRO A 17 -42.00 -29.94 -13.46
CA PRO A 17 -41.24 -31.18 -13.27
C PRO A 17 -40.31 -31.58 -14.43
N GLY A 18 -40.50 -31.00 -15.62
CA GLY A 18 -39.66 -31.27 -16.80
C GLY A 18 -38.32 -30.53 -16.84
N THR A 19 -38.13 -29.47 -16.05
CA THR A 19 -36.89 -28.65 -16.10
C THR A 19 -35.74 -29.31 -15.34
N TYR A 20 -36.02 -30.09 -14.29
CA TYR A 20 -35.01 -30.87 -13.55
C TYR A 20 -34.42 -32.00 -14.42
N GLN A 21 -35.20 -32.52 -15.36
CA GLN A 21 -34.78 -33.59 -16.27
C GLN A 21 -33.76 -33.08 -17.30
N ALA A 22 -33.94 -31.86 -17.85
CA ALA A 22 -33.04 -31.32 -18.86
C ALA A 22 -31.61 -31.05 -18.33
N VAL A 23 -31.47 -30.63 -17.07
CA VAL A 23 -30.15 -30.45 -16.42
C VAL A 23 -29.51 -31.81 -16.10
N SER A 24 -30.32 -32.84 -15.82
CA SER A 24 -29.83 -34.20 -15.57
C SER A 24 -29.27 -34.89 -16.82
N VAL A 25 -29.68 -34.49 -18.03
CA VAL A 25 -29.14 -35.01 -19.31
C VAL A 25 -27.66 -34.60 -19.51
N PHE A 26 -27.22 -33.51 -18.90
CA PHE A 26 -25.81 -33.08 -18.87
C PHE A 26 -25.04 -33.61 -17.64
N GLY A 27 -25.63 -34.53 -16.86
CA GLY A 27 -25.01 -35.13 -15.67
C GLY A 27 -24.86 -34.19 -14.48
N ALA A 28 -25.40 -32.97 -14.55
CA ALA A 28 -25.18 -31.93 -13.56
C ALA A 28 -26.34 -31.93 -12.53
N ASN A 29 -26.37 -32.91 -11.62
CA ASN A 29 -27.37 -32.92 -10.54
C ASN A 29 -27.10 -31.78 -9.52
N ALA A 30 -28.14 -31.34 -8.81
CA ALA A 30 -28.04 -30.22 -7.86
C ALA A 30 -26.96 -30.44 -6.78
N GLU A 31 -26.77 -31.69 -6.38
CA GLU A 31 -25.72 -32.12 -5.45
C GLU A 31 -24.31 -31.88 -6.02
N THR A 32 -24.06 -32.26 -7.27
CA THR A 32 -22.77 -32.03 -7.96
C THR A 32 -22.49 -30.55 -8.14
N LEU A 33 -23.49 -29.75 -8.53
CA LEU A 33 -23.32 -28.29 -8.64
C LEU A 33 -23.00 -27.67 -7.28
N HIS A 34 -23.71 -28.06 -6.22
CA HIS A 34 -23.44 -27.56 -4.89
C HIS A 34 -22.03 -27.93 -4.43
N TRP A 35 -21.64 -29.21 -4.54
CA TRP A 35 -20.31 -29.68 -4.19
C TRP A 35 -19.21 -28.90 -4.93
N LEU A 36 -19.31 -28.80 -6.26
CA LEU A 36 -18.34 -28.08 -7.08
C LEU A 36 -18.32 -26.59 -6.73
N THR A 37 -19.48 -25.94 -6.60
CA THR A 37 -19.56 -24.51 -6.30
C THR A 37 -19.03 -24.21 -4.91
N TRP A 38 -19.38 -25.02 -3.91
CA TRP A 38 -18.92 -24.87 -2.54
C TRP A 38 -17.41 -24.97 -2.43
N TRP A 39 -16.82 -26.04 -2.99
CA TRP A 39 -15.38 -26.22 -2.98
C TRP A 39 -14.65 -25.19 -3.84
N SER A 40 -15.17 -24.87 -5.02
CA SER A 40 -14.59 -23.83 -5.88
C SER A 40 -14.59 -22.48 -5.17
N HIS A 41 -15.70 -22.09 -4.54
CA HIS A 41 -15.79 -20.86 -3.77
C HIS A 41 -14.83 -20.89 -2.58
N SER A 42 -14.78 -21.99 -1.84
CA SER A 42 -13.90 -22.14 -0.67
C SER A 42 -12.43 -22.02 -1.06
N LEU A 43 -12.00 -22.70 -2.14
CA LEU A 43 -10.63 -22.63 -2.63
C LEU A 43 -10.29 -21.24 -3.18
N LEU A 44 -11.21 -20.60 -3.92
CA LEU A 44 -11.02 -19.22 -4.39
C LEU A 44 -10.94 -18.22 -3.22
N ALA A 45 -11.79 -18.37 -2.21
CA ALA A 45 -11.80 -17.50 -1.04
C ALA A 45 -10.52 -17.65 -0.23
N LEU A 46 -10.10 -18.89 0.07
CA LEU A 46 -8.87 -19.17 0.80
C LEU A 46 -7.63 -18.75 0.00
N GLY A 47 -7.61 -18.99 -1.32
CA GLY A 47 -6.56 -18.53 -2.22
C GLY A 47 -6.48 -17.00 -2.28
N PHE A 48 -7.63 -16.31 -2.34
CA PHE A 48 -7.69 -14.86 -2.27
C PHE A 48 -7.13 -14.33 -0.94
N ILE A 49 -7.55 -14.90 0.19
CA ILE A 49 -7.05 -14.51 1.52
C ILE A 49 -5.53 -14.72 1.62
N ALA A 50 -5.01 -15.86 1.16
CA ALA A 50 -3.58 -16.15 1.14
C ALA A 50 -2.79 -15.19 0.23
N TRP A 51 -3.42 -14.65 -0.82
CA TRP A 51 -2.79 -13.70 -1.73
C TRP A 51 -2.76 -12.26 -1.20
N ILE A 52 -3.63 -11.88 -0.25
CA ILE A 52 -3.74 -10.51 0.29
C ILE A 52 -2.39 -9.93 0.78
N PRO A 53 -1.57 -10.64 1.57
CA PRO A 53 -0.33 -10.08 2.12
C PRO A 53 0.70 -9.68 1.05
N SER A 54 0.73 -10.43 -0.06
CA SER A 54 1.70 -10.22 -1.15
C SER A 54 1.17 -9.30 -2.25
N ALA A 55 -0.05 -8.80 -2.12
CA ALA A 55 -0.73 -8.07 -3.17
C ALA A 55 -0.83 -6.56 -2.87
N LYS A 56 -1.19 -5.79 -3.91
CA LYS A 56 -1.39 -4.33 -3.84
C LYS A 56 -2.36 -3.82 -2.74
N PRO A 57 -3.43 -4.54 -2.32
CA PRO A 57 -4.33 -4.03 -1.28
C PRO A 57 -3.77 -4.14 0.14
N PHE A 58 -2.55 -4.67 0.35
CA PHE A 58 -1.95 -4.80 1.69
C PHE A 58 -1.96 -3.49 2.50
N HIS A 59 -1.82 -2.34 1.82
CA HIS A 59 -1.85 -1.03 2.46
C HIS A 59 -3.17 -0.74 3.21
N MET A 60 -4.29 -1.38 2.86
CA MET A 60 -5.56 -1.23 3.59
C MET A 60 -5.49 -1.87 4.98
N LEU A 61 -4.86 -3.05 5.06
CA LEU A 61 -4.68 -3.76 6.33
C LEU A 61 -3.63 -3.07 7.21
N SER A 62 -2.48 -2.69 6.63
CA SER A 62 -1.44 -1.97 7.36
C SER A 62 -1.93 -0.59 7.84
N SER A 63 -2.73 0.14 7.04
CA SER A 63 -3.33 1.42 7.46
C SER A 63 -4.24 1.24 8.67
N PHE A 64 -5.09 0.21 8.68
CA PHE A 64 -5.98 -0.06 9.80
C PHE A 64 -5.18 -0.44 11.06
N ALA A 65 -4.20 -1.34 10.94
CA ALA A 65 -3.31 -1.69 12.03
C ALA A 65 -2.55 -0.47 12.57
N ASN A 66 -2.15 0.46 11.70
CA ASN A 66 -1.46 1.67 12.09
C ASN A 66 -2.34 2.63 12.90
N VAL A 67 -3.61 2.77 12.52
CA VAL A 67 -4.58 3.60 13.26
C VAL A 67 -4.79 3.03 14.67
N ILE A 68 -4.87 1.71 14.82
CA ILE A 68 -5.04 1.05 16.13
C ILE A 68 -3.81 1.25 17.01
N THR A 69 -2.63 1.17 16.42
CA THR A 69 -1.34 1.21 17.13
C THR A 69 -0.74 2.62 17.26
N ARG A 70 -1.52 3.66 16.95
CA ARG A 70 -1.05 5.05 16.99
C ARG A 70 -0.72 5.48 18.43
N ASP A 71 0.42 6.14 18.62
CA ASP A 71 0.74 6.84 19.88
C ASP A 71 0.39 8.34 19.74
N GLU A 72 -0.61 8.80 20.49
CA GLU A 72 -1.04 10.20 20.50
C GLU A 72 0.04 11.14 21.07
N LYS A 73 0.99 10.60 21.83
CA LYS A 73 2.10 11.35 22.43
C LYS A 73 3.43 11.13 21.70
N ALA A 74 3.44 10.49 20.53
CA ALA A 74 4.66 10.21 19.76
C ALA A 74 5.50 11.48 19.56
N GLY A 75 4.88 12.59 19.13
CA GLY A 75 5.57 13.86 18.91
C GLY A 75 6.15 14.50 20.17
N ALA A 76 5.58 14.22 21.34
CA ALA A 76 6.08 14.75 22.62
C ALA A 76 7.22 13.90 23.21
N ARG A 77 7.37 12.66 22.74
CA ARG A 77 8.37 11.69 23.21
C ARG A 77 9.59 11.60 22.29
N LEU A 78 9.62 12.36 21.19
CA LEU A 78 10.76 12.38 20.30
C LEU A 78 12.01 12.80 21.09
N PRO A 79 13.09 11.99 21.09
CA PRO A 79 14.34 12.41 21.68
C PRO A 79 14.83 13.67 20.97
N GLY A 80 15.41 14.60 21.74
CA GLY A 80 16.04 15.78 21.16
C GLY A 80 17.17 15.37 20.23
N VAL A 81 17.47 16.22 19.24
CA VAL A 81 18.62 16.02 18.35
C VAL A 81 19.90 16.10 19.21
N PRO A 82 20.69 15.02 19.32
CA PRO A 82 21.93 15.08 20.08
C PRO A 82 22.96 16.00 19.42
N SER A 83 23.89 16.50 20.22
CA SER A 83 25.00 17.34 19.75
C SER A 83 25.98 16.59 18.85
N ASP A 84 26.02 15.27 18.99
CA ASP A 84 26.76 14.35 18.15
C ASP A 84 25.78 13.67 17.17
N LEU A 85 25.94 13.95 15.88
CA LEU A 85 25.08 13.41 14.84
C LEU A 85 25.33 11.92 14.57
N ASP A 86 26.39 11.33 15.08
CA ASP A 86 26.73 9.92 14.86
C ASP A 86 26.08 9.00 15.91
N ALA A 87 25.46 9.55 16.96
CA ALA A 87 25.04 8.76 18.14
C ALA A 87 23.58 8.27 18.16
N THR A 88 22.73 8.59 17.17
CA THR A 88 21.26 8.33 17.25
C THR A 88 20.56 7.97 15.94
N ASN A 89 21.28 7.78 14.84
CA ASN A 89 20.65 7.46 13.57
C ASN A 89 20.60 5.95 13.37
N ALA A 90 19.48 5.44 12.87
CA ALA A 90 19.40 4.10 12.31
C ALA A 90 20.37 4.01 11.13
N GLU A 91 21.30 3.07 11.18
CA GLU A 91 22.31 2.82 10.15
C GLU A 91 21.84 1.73 9.19
N ASP A 92 21.16 0.71 9.72
CA ASP A 92 20.64 -0.42 8.95
C ASP A 92 19.10 -0.50 8.98
N ILE A 93 18.52 -1.30 8.08
CA ILE A 93 17.09 -1.56 8.06
C ILE A 93 16.60 -2.32 9.30
N ASP A 94 17.48 -3.10 9.93
CA ASP A 94 17.18 -3.88 11.14
C ASP A 94 17.16 -3.01 12.41
N ASP A 95 17.66 -1.77 12.35
CA ASP A 95 17.55 -0.80 13.46
C ASP A 95 16.13 -0.25 13.64
N PHE A 96 15.28 -0.41 12.63
CA PHE A 96 13.89 0.06 12.68
C PHE A 96 13.03 -0.84 13.54
N THR A 97 12.18 -0.23 14.37
CA THR A 97 11.23 -1.00 15.17
C THR A 97 10.14 -1.60 14.28
N TRP A 98 9.45 -2.63 14.77
CA TRP A 98 8.26 -3.18 14.11
C TRP A 98 7.22 -2.10 13.79
N LYS A 99 7.16 -1.05 14.62
CA LYS A 99 6.22 0.06 14.47
C LYS A 99 6.63 0.99 13.32
N ASP A 100 7.92 1.25 13.15
CA ASP A 100 8.46 2.01 12.03
C ASP A 100 8.24 1.29 10.70
N ILE A 101 8.44 -0.03 10.68
CA ILE A 101 8.16 -0.89 9.52
C ILE A 101 6.67 -0.82 9.15
N LEU A 102 5.78 -0.86 10.15
CA LEU A 102 4.34 -0.71 9.95
C LEU A 102 3.96 0.69 9.42
N ASP A 103 4.59 1.75 9.91
CA ASP A 103 4.37 3.12 9.43
C ASP A 103 4.79 3.30 7.96
N GLN A 104 5.88 2.65 7.55
CA GLN A 104 6.30 2.58 6.15
C GLN A 104 5.24 1.92 5.26
N ASP A 105 4.63 0.82 5.72
CA ASP A 105 3.59 0.11 4.97
C ASP A 105 2.23 0.77 4.97
N ALA A 106 1.92 1.57 5.99
CA ALA A 106 0.67 2.30 6.11
C ALA A 106 0.63 3.57 5.23
N CYS A 107 1.75 3.99 4.65
CA CYS A 107 1.81 5.21 3.84
C CYS A 107 0.97 5.10 2.56
N THR A 108 -0.09 5.90 2.47
CA THR A 108 -1.02 5.94 1.31
C THR A 108 -0.59 6.91 0.20
N LYS A 109 0.59 7.52 0.30
CA LYS A 109 1.08 8.54 -0.66
C LYS A 109 0.17 9.77 -0.82
N CYS A 110 -0.73 10.01 0.14
CA CYS A 110 -1.75 11.08 0.07
C CYS A 110 -1.20 12.51 0.14
N GLY A 111 0.02 12.72 0.65
CA GLY A 111 0.70 14.03 0.64
C GLY A 111 0.29 15.02 1.73
N ARG A 112 -0.59 14.63 2.68
CA ARG A 112 -0.99 15.50 3.80
C ARG A 112 0.19 15.90 4.69
N CYS A 113 1.11 14.98 4.96
CA CYS A 113 2.33 15.27 5.72
C CYS A 113 3.27 16.24 4.96
N SER A 114 3.38 16.11 3.63
CA SER A 114 4.17 17.02 2.80
C SER A 114 3.62 18.45 2.80
N SER A 115 2.29 18.61 2.79
CA SER A 115 1.64 19.94 2.73
C SER A 115 1.75 20.73 4.03
N VAL A 116 1.89 20.05 5.17
CA VAL A 116 1.97 20.70 6.50
C VAL A 116 3.40 20.78 7.03
N CYS A 117 4.38 20.22 6.32
CA CYS A 117 5.75 20.16 6.79
C CYS A 117 6.43 21.55 6.72
N PRO A 118 6.89 22.12 7.84
CA PRO A 118 7.54 23.43 7.85
C PRO A 118 8.93 23.42 7.16
N ALA A 119 9.66 22.31 7.25
CA ALA A 119 10.95 22.16 6.56
C ALA A 119 10.76 22.16 5.03
N ASN A 120 9.78 21.44 4.52
CA ASN A 120 9.43 21.45 3.11
C ASN A 120 8.92 22.83 2.66
N ALA A 121 8.07 23.47 3.47
CA ALA A 121 7.51 24.80 3.17
C ALA A 121 8.59 25.91 3.12
N SER A 122 9.66 25.77 3.90
CA SER A 122 10.81 26.69 3.86
C SER A 122 11.77 26.43 2.70
N GLY A 123 11.44 25.52 1.78
CA GLY A 123 12.24 25.20 0.60
C GLY A 123 13.48 24.35 0.90
N ARG A 124 13.59 23.78 2.11
CA ARG A 124 14.64 22.80 2.41
C ARG A 124 14.36 21.52 1.62
N PRO A 125 15.40 20.77 1.22
CA PRO A 125 15.22 19.56 0.43
C PRO A 125 14.82 18.38 1.35
N LEU A 126 13.72 18.52 2.09
CA LEU A 126 13.22 17.51 3.02
C LEU A 126 11.69 17.43 2.92
N ASP A 127 11.18 16.30 2.44
CA ASP A 127 9.75 15.98 2.41
C ASP A 127 9.53 14.69 3.22
N PRO A 128 8.81 14.73 4.35
CA PRO A 128 8.62 13.57 5.21
C PRO A 128 7.95 12.39 4.49
N ARG A 129 7.09 12.66 3.50
CA ARG A 129 6.49 11.58 2.69
C ARG A 129 7.56 10.81 1.93
N ASN A 130 8.48 11.53 1.29
CA ASN A 130 9.49 10.89 0.45
C ASN A 130 10.46 10.08 1.30
N VAL A 131 10.81 10.56 2.50
CA VAL A 131 11.64 9.78 3.44
C VAL A 131 11.02 8.41 3.72
N ILE A 132 9.73 8.36 4.11
CA ILE A 132 9.05 7.10 4.41
C ILE A 132 8.97 6.18 3.17
N LEU A 133 8.72 6.75 1.99
CA LEU A 133 8.65 5.97 0.75
C LEU A 133 10.00 5.44 0.29
N ASP A 134 11.06 6.24 0.46
CA ASP A 134 12.41 5.87 0.07
C ASP A 134 12.97 4.79 1.05
N LEU A 135 12.64 4.86 2.34
CA LEU A 135 12.94 3.80 3.32
C LEU A 135 12.21 2.49 2.99
N LYS A 136 10.92 2.59 2.66
CA LYS A 136 10.14 1.42 2.25
C LYS A 136 10.72 0.74 1.01
N SER A 137 11.03 1.52 -0.04
CA SER A 137 11.59 0.95 -1.27
C SER A 137 12.95 0.31 -1.01
N TYR A 138 13.78 0.94 -0.18
CA TYR A 138 15.07 0.38 0.21
C TYR A 138 14.93 -0.98 0.90
N ARG A 139 14.00 -1.10 1.85
CA ARG A 139 13.67 -2.38 2.50
C ARG A 139 13.19 -3.45 1.52
N GLU A 140 12.34 -3.07 0.56
CA GLU A 140 11.81 -3.98 -0.47
C GLU A 140 12.90 -4.44 -1.45
N GLU A 141 13.83 -3.56 -1.82
CA GLU A 141 15.01 -3.86 -2.65
C GLU A 141 15.93 -4.86 -1.92
N LEU A 142 16.26 -4.60 -0.65
CA LEU A 142 17.05 -5.53 0.18
C LEU A 142 16.38 -6.91 0.33
N ALA A 143 15.07 -6.94 0.57
CA ALA A 143 14.32 -8.19 0.64
C ALA A 143 14.31 -8.96 -0.70
N GLY A 144 14.52 -8.26 -1.83
CA GLY A 144 14.69 -8.82 -3.16
C GLY A 144 16.09 -9.41 -3.45
N GLY A 145 17.04 -9.23 -2.52
CA GLY A 145 18.44 -9.66 -2.67
C GLY A 145 19.35 -8.67 -3.38
N ASP A 146 18.93 -7.40 -3.48
CA ASP A 146 19.77 -6.33 -4.02
C ASP A 146 20.89 -5.93 -3.03
N GLU A 147 22.00 -5.42 -3.56
CA GLU A 147 23.13 -4.94 -2.75
C GLU A 147 22.72 -3.78 -1.84
N GLU A 148 23.22 -3.79 -0.61
CA GLU A 148 23.01 -2.74 0.38
C GLU A 148 23.57 -1.41 -0.12
N LYS A 149 22.67 -0.54 -0.56
CA LYS A 149 23.00 0.80 -1.06
C LYS A 149 22.12 1.82 -0.37
N PRO A 150 22.67 2.91 0.20
CA PRO A 150 21.90 3.87 0.97
C PRO A 150 20.70 4.37 0.16
N PRO A 151 19.51 4.50 0.79
CA PRO A 151 18.28 4.90 0.11
C PRO A 151 18.57 6.19 -0.64
N GLN A 152 18.39 6.16 -1.97
CA GLN A 152 18.58 7.35 -2.78
C GLN A 152 17.42 8.30 -2.53
N THR A 153 17.55 9.07 -1.45
CA THR A 153 16.54 10.03 -1.06
C THR A 153 16.23 10.93 -2.25
N ARG A 154 14.96 10.98 -2.65
CA ARG A 154 14.52 11.78 -3.81
C ARG A 154 14.77 13.29 -3.61
N VAL A 155 15.23 13.67 -2.42
CA VAL A 155 15.97 14.88 -2.03
C VAL A 155 16.91 15.38 -3.15
N ARG A 156 17.60 14.47 -3.87
CA ARG A 156 18.53 14.86 -4.96
C ARG A 156 17.89 15.38 -6.25
N ARG A 157 16.58 15.22 -6.48
CA ARG A 157 15.93 15.67 -7.73
C ARG A 157 15.29 17.06 -7.62
N ALA A 158 14.87 17.49 -6.44
CA ALA A 158 14.26 18.81 -6.23
C ALA A 158 15.30 19.95 -6.29
N SER A 159 16.50 19.74 -5.73
CA SER A 159 17.64 20.65 -5.84
C SER A 159 18.16 20.80 -7.28
N ARG A 160 17.91 19.80 -8.13
CA ARG A 160 18.33 19.75 -9.53
C ARG A 160 17.22 20.12 -10.53
N ASN A 161 16.15 20.79 -10.07
CA ASN A 161 15.13 21.31 -10.98
C ASN A 161 15.58 22.68 -11.54
N PRO A 162 15.98 22.79 -12.82
CA PRO A 162 16.37 24.08 -13.41
C PRO A 162 15.21 25.09 -13.49
N ARG A 163 13.96 24.70 -13.21
CA ARG A 163 12.83 25.65 -13.17
C ARG A 163 12.71 26.44 -11.87
N SER A 164 13.23 25.98 -10.73
CA SER A 164 13.17 26.78 -9.49
C SER A 164 14.20 27.92 -9.47
N SER A 165 15.24 27.87 -10.32
CA SER A 165 16.24 28.94 -10.47
C SER A 165 15.84 30.05 -11.45
N LEU A 166 14.77 29.84 -12.23
CA LEU A 166 14.20 30.84 -13.15
C LEU A 166 13.22 31.78 -12.43
N THR A 167 12.45 31.29 -11.46
CA THR A 167 11.51 32.13 -10.70
C THR A 167 12.21 33.05 -9.69
N ALA A 168 13.41 32.71 -9.22
CA ALA A 168 14.21 33.55 -8.32
C ALA A 168 14.94 34.71 -9.04
N ARG A 169 14.95 34.73 -10.38
CA ARG A 169 15.71 35.70 -11.17
C ARG A 169 14.87 36.92 -11.64
N ASN A 170 13.55 36.90 -11.43
CA ASN A 170 12.64 37.91 -11.97
C ASN A 170 12.04 38.89 -10.93
N THR A 171 12.57 38.95 -9.71
CA THR A 171 12.09 39.89 -8.67
C THR A 171 13.11 40.97 -8.29
N ARG A 172 14.20 41.13 -9.05
CA ARG A 172 15.23 42.16 -8.80
C ARG A 172 15.23 43.35 -9.76
N THR A 173 14.17 43.55 -10.54
CA THR A 173 14.08 44.73 -11.42
C THR A 173 12.63 45.17 -11.57
N ALA A 174 12.08 45.75 -10.51
CA ALA A 174 10.95 46.67 -10.61
C ALA A 174 11.18 47.77 -9.59
N VAL A 175 11.36 48.97 -10.15
CA VAL A 175 11.35 50.32 -9.56
C VAL A 175 10.29 50.48 -8.47
#